data_AF-C6BWD7-F1
#
_entry.id   AF-C6BWD7-F1
#
_cell.length_a   1.000
_cell.length_b   1.000
_cell.length_c   1.000
_cell.angle_alpha   90.00
_cell.angle_beta   90.00
_cell.angle_gamma   90.00
#
_symmetry.space_group_name_H-M   'P 1'
#
loop_
_entity.id
_entity.type
_entity.pdbx_description
1 polymer ?
#
loop_
_entity_poly.entity_id
_entity_poly.type
_entity_poly.pdbx_seq_one_letter_code
_entity_poly.pdbx_strand_id
1 'polypeptide(L)'
;MPQGKLKIVAANARTDAPSNVNASAIAAANRGAIDGANKASLKSVFTSLTKNMNVILSFLIKEYGVGSCFKIRCIDIHYATGVSVDTVQRILTKFAYESFLTKRKIRDGRFQGLEVNLKPVCNHYQNFILNEASVAPAAVTGFQPSIVSSINNSTYSEEALKILAVTDEEINSKYPALAGIGFGADQLQQIVKKRDKPRKSLHMVLTSLEFANYEIENGGFKDHKGKPVEKPLGYIFQALLRFGRLDKPEGFKTAEEQAADAAEERLRVLKEAKKREMDAQYEIWLLELSAEEREEILSTKKIGIPDDVFLKNYWRKHIYEQKGGSNARA
;
A
#
# COMPACT_ATOMS: atom_id res chain seq x y z
N MET A 1 4.29 -44.23 26.36
CA MET A 1 3.48 -43.55 27.40
C MET A 1 2.92 -42.26 26.78
N PRO A 2 1.63 -41.94 26.96
CA PRO A 2 0.72 -41.77 25.82
C PRO A 2 0.33 -40.33 25.45
N GLN A 3 -0.33 -40.26 24.29
CA GLN A 3 -0.84 -39.10 23.57
C GLN A 3 -1.96 -38.33 24.31
N GLY A 4 -1.91 -36.99 24.26
CA GLY A 4 -3.00 -36.11 24.66
C GLY A 4 -3.92 -35.77 23.49
N LYS A 5 -4.86 -36.66 23.19
CA LYS A 5 -6.01 -36.38 22.30
C LYS A 5 -7.02 -35.50 23.04
N LEU A 6 -7.28 -34.29 22.53
CA LEU A 6 -8.44 -33.50 22.93
C LEU A 6 -9.71 -34.14 22.36
N LYS A 7 -10.50 -34.75 23.25
CA LYS A 7 -11.84 -35.28 22.98
C LYS A 7 -12.80 -34.13 22.66
N ILE A 8 -13.35 -34.13 21.45
CA ILE A 8 -14.64 -33.48 21.16
C ILE A 8 -15.71 -34.48 21.58
N VAL A 9 -16.50 -34.12 22.59
CA VAL A 9 -17.67 -34.88 23.01
C VAL A 9 -18.77 -34.67 21.98
N ALA A 10 -19.08 -35.72 21.22
CA ALA A 10 -20.27 -35.78 20.39
C ALA A 10 -21.48 -36.08 21.28
N ALA A 11 -22.41 -35.12 21.38
CA ALA A 11 -23.76 -35.39 21.82
C ALA A 11 -24.60 -35.74 20.59
N ASN A 12 -24.96 -37.02 20.46
CA ASN A 12 -25.96 -37.51 19.53
C ASN A 12 -27.34 -37.01 19.95
N ALA A 13 -28.00 -36.24 19.07
CA ALA A 13 -29.45 -36.18 19.02
C ALA A 13 -29.86 -36.57 17.59
N ARG A 14 -30.42 -37.78 17.46
CA ARG A 14 -31.18 -38.21 16.28
C ARG A 14 -32.57 -37.62 16.41
N THR A 15 -33.02 -36.88 15.40
CA THR A 15 -34.42 -36.86 14.94
C THR A 15 -34.42 -36.28 13.52
N ASP A 16 -34.67 -37.16 12.57
CA ASP A 16 -35.52 -37.00 11.38
C ASP A 16 -35.37 -35.74 10.52
N ALA A 17 -34.91 -35.95 9.28
CA ALA A 17 -35.10 -35.01 8.19
C ALA A 17 -36.60 -34.84 7.88
N PRO A 18 -37.02 -33.68 7.32
CA PRO A 18 -36.93 -33.60 5.88
C PRO A 18 -36.27 -32.31 5.39
N SER A 19 -35.51 -32.48 4.30
CA SER A 19 -35.22 -31.46 3.31
C SER A 19 -36.44 -30.56 3.05
N ASN A 20 -36.22 -29.25 3.15
CA ASN A 20 -36.78 -28.15 2.35
C ASN A 20 -37.03 -26.91 3.24
N VAL A 21 -36.00 -26.10 3.47
CA VAL A 21 -36.15 -24.84 4.20
C VAL A 21 -36.76 -23.81 3.26
N ASN A 22 -38.07 -23.63 3.42
CA ASN A 22 -38.92 -22.66 2.72
C ASN A 22 -38.33 -21.24 2.71
N ALA A 23 -37.99 -20.74 1.53
CA ALA A 23 -37.69 -19.33 1.26
C ALA A 23 -38.78 -18.36 1.79
N SER A 24 -40.01 -18.85 1.96
CA SER A 24 -41.14 -18.11 2.51
C SER A 24 -41.00 -17.76 4.00
N ALA A 25 -40.26 -18.53 4.79
CA ALA A 25 -40.06 -18.24 6.21
C ALA A 25 -39.08 -17.06 6.43
N ILE A 26 -38.07 -16.94 5.54
CA ILE A 26 -37.14 -15.81 5.52
C ILE A 26 -37.87 -14.53 5.04
N ALA A 27 -38.82 -14.66 4.09
CA ALA A 27 -39.65 -13.55 3.63
C ALA A 27 -40.70 -13.08 4.67
N ALA A 28 -41.09 -13.94 5.62
CA ALA A 28 -42.03 -13.60 6.69
C ALA A 28 -41.35 -12.86 7.85
N ALA A 29 -40.10 -13.20 8.19
CA ALA A 29 -39.31 -12.49 9.21
C ALA A 29 -38.99 -11.03 8.81
N ASN A 30 -38.95 -10.73 7.50
CA ASN A 30 -38.71 -9.38 6.96
C ASN A 30 -39.97 -8.48 6.91
N ARG A 31 -41.15 -8.97 7.33
CA ARG A 31 -42.42 -8.21 7.30
C ARG A 31 -42.85 -7.63 8.65
N GLY A 32 -42.03 -7.75 9.69
CA GLY A 32 -42.30 -7.18 11.00
C GLY A 32 -41.96 -5.69 11.11
N ALA A 33 -42.97 -4.84 11.00
CA ALA A 33 -43.11 -3.51 11.63
C ALA A 33 -41.93 -2.53 11.50
N ILE A 34 -41.88 -1.79 10.37
CA ILE A 34 -41.24 -0.48 10.33
C ILE A 34 -42.15 0.47 9.55
N ASP A 35 -42.81 1.38 10.27
CA ASP A 35 -43.72 2.39 9.72
C ASP A 35 -43.12 3.15 8.53
N GLY A 36 -43.96 3.52 7.55
CA GLY A 36 -43.53 4.25 6.36
C GLY A 36 -42.75 5.54 6.65
N ALA A 37 -42.97 6.16 7.81
CA ALA A 37 -42.21 7.31 8.30
C ALA A 37 -40.74 6.96 8.62
N ASN A 38 -40.47 5.79 9.21
CA ASN A 38 -39.11 5.33 9.48
C ASN A 38 -38.36 4.95 8.19
N LYS A 39 -39.07 4.46 7.17
CA LYS A 39 -38.45 4.14 5.86
C LYS A 39 -37.97 5.40 5.12
N ALA A 40 -38.73 6.49 5.19
CA ALA A 40 -38.33 7.79 4.65
C ALA A 40 -37.16 8.43 5.43
N SER A 41 -37.19 8.31 6.76
CA SER A 41 -36.10 8.75 7.64
C SER A 41 -34.80 7.98 7.35
N LEU A 42 -34.85 6.65 7.23
CA LEU A 42 -33.68 5.82 6.88
C LEU A 42 -33.13 6.14 5.49
N LYS A 43 -33.99 6.41 4.51
CA LYS A 43 -33.55 6.83 3.16
C LYS A 43 -32.73 8.13 3.24
N SER A 44 -33.21 9.12 4.00
CA SER A 44 -32.49 10.37 4.25
C SER A 44 -31.13 10.16 4.92
N VAL A 45 -31.05 9.23 5.88
CA VAL A 45 -29.79 8.90 6.56
C VAL A 45 -28.80 8.26 5.57
N PHE A 46 -29.26 7.32 4.74
CA PHE A 46 -28.39 6.67 3.74
C PHE A 46 -27.91 7.61 2.63
N THR A 47 -28.74 8.56 2.18
CA THR A 47 -28.31 9.60 1.23
C THR A 47 -27.29 10.58 1.82
N SER A 48 -27.24 10.73 3.14
CA SER A 48 -26.30 11.64 3.83
C SER A 48 -24.92 11.01 4.11
N LEU A 49 -24.75 9.71 3.80
CA LEU A 49 -23.47 9.02 3.99
C LEU A 49 -22.44 9.52 2.97
N THR A 50 -21.23 9.80 3.45
CA THR A 50 -20.12 10.19 2.56
C THR A 50 -19.66 9.01 1.70
N LYS A 51 -18.96 9.29 0.61
CA LYS A 51 -18.42 8.26 -0.30
C LYS A 51 -17.66 7.16 0.46
N ASN A 52 -16.78 7.54 1.38
CA ASN A 52 -15.99 6.57 2.18
C ASN A 52 -16.84 5.77 3.17
N MET A 53 -17.90 6.39 3.73
CA MET A 53 -18.85 5.68 4.60
C MET A 53 -19.63 4.64 3.80
N ASN A 54 -20.10 5.00 2.60
CA ASN A 54 -20.81 4.09 1.71
C ASN A 54 -19.93 2.90 1.28
N VAL A 55 -18.66 3.15 0.92
CA VAL A 55 -17.72 2.09 0.55
C VAL A 55 -17.50 1.11 1.71
N ILE A 56 -17.27 1.62 2.93
CA ILE A 56 -17.06 0.76 4.11
C ILE A 56 -18.33 0.00 4.49
N LEU A 57 -19.49 0.65 4.50
CA LEU A 57 -20.75 -0.01 4.87
C LEU A 57 -21.13 -1.09 3.84
N SER A 58 -20.96 -0.80 2.56
CA SER A 58 -21.17 -1.77 1.47
C SER A 58 -20.23 -2.97 1.61
N PHE A 59 -18.95 -2.73 1.89
CA PHE A 59 -17.98 -3.79 2.15
C PHE A 59 -18.39 -4.66 3.34
N LEU A 60 -18.73 -4.06 4.48
CA LEU A 60 -19.10 -4.80 5.69
C LEU A 60 -20.35 -5.67 5.49
N ILE A 61 -21.37 -5.12 4.82
CA ILE A 61 -22.62 -5.86 4.53
C ILE A 61 -22.35 -7.01 3.56
N LYS A 62 -21.58 -6.76 2.51
CA LYS A 62 -21.28 -7.75 1.46
C LYS A 62 -20.46 -8.92 1.99
N GLU A 63 -19.42 -8.65 2.77
CA GLU A 63 -18.47 -9.68 3.20
C GLU A 63 -18.93 -10.46 4.43
N TYR A 64 -19.60 -9.80 5.38
CA TYR A 64 -19.92 -10.42 6.68
C TYR A 64 -21.41 -10.66 6.91
N GLY A 65 -22.27 -10.05 6.09
CA GLY A 65 -23.72 -10.14 6.23
C GLY A 65 -24.26 -9.43 7.48
N VAL A 66 -25.57 -9.16 7.47
CA VAL A 66 -26.26 -8.48 8.57
C VAL A 66 -26.72 -9.49 9.62
N GLY A 67 -26.54 -9.17 10.91
CA GLY A 67 -26.91 -10.04 12.03
C GLY A 67 -25.83 -11.04 12.45
N SER A 68 -24.73 -11.15 11.71
CA SER A 68 -23.56 -11.95 12.08
C SER A 68 -22.61 -11.13 12.96
N CYS A 69 -22.03 -11.78 13.98
CA CYS A 69 -20.94 -11.23 14.77
C CYS A 69 -19.61 -11.72 14.20
N PHE A 70 -18.71 -10.80 13.85
CA PHE A 70 -17.45 -11.12 13.19
C PHE A 70 -16.27 -10.33 13.78
N LYS A 71 -15.08 -10.91 13.66
CA LYS A 71 -13.83 -10.31 14.14
C LYS A 71 -13.07 -9.71 12.96
N ILE A 72 -12.67 -8.44 13.06
CA ILE A 72 -12.00 -7.71 11.98
C ILE A 72 -11.01 -6.69 12.53
N ARG A 73 -9.88 -6.48 11.84
CA ARG A 73 -8.94 -5.39 12.16
C ARG A 73 -9.22 -4.19 11.26
N CYS A 74 -9.02 -2.98 11.77
CA CYS A 74 -9.19 -1.77 10.95
C CYS A 74 -8.24 -1.75 9.74
N ILE A 75 -7.08 -2.40 9.86
CA ILE A 75 -6.13 -2.54 8.75
C ILE A 75 -6.69 -3.42 7.62
N ASP A 76 -7.48 -4.44 7.93
CA ASP A 76 -8.09 -5.33 6.92
C ASP A 76 -9.14 -4.54 6.10
N ILE A 77 -9.93 -3.69 6.77
CA ILE A 77 -10.89 -2.81 6.10
C ILE A 77 -10.16 -1.77 5.25
N HIS A 78 -9.05 -1.21 5.74
CA HIS A 78 -8.23 -0.27 4.98
C HIS A 78 -7.76 -0.89 3.66
N TYR A 79 -7.21 -2.11 3.70
CA TYR A 79 -6.76 -2.80 2.49
C TYR A 79 -7.90 -3.11 1.52
N ALA A 80 -9.08 -3.50 2.03
CA ALA A 80 -10.21 -3.82 1.17
C ALA A 80 -10.90 -2.60 0.54
N THR A 81 -10.85 -1.44 1.20
CA THR A 81 -11.61 -0.24 0.81
C THR A 81 -10.76 0.91 0.30
N GLY A 82 -9.44 0.86 0.49
CA GLY A 82 -8.51 1.96 0.21
C GLY A 82 -8.64 3.16 1.17
N VAL A 83 -9.54 3.09 2.15
CA VAL A 83 -9.78 4.18 3.12
C VAL A 83 -8.75 4.10 4.24
N SER A 84 -8.10 5.22 4.60
CA SER A 84 -7.05 5.21 5.64
C SER A 84 -7.52 4.63 6.98
N VAL A 85 -6.62 3.95 7.70
CA VAL A 85 -6.95 3.25 8.96
C VAL A 85 -7.61 4.18 9.99
N ASP A 86 -7.14 5.41 10.11
CA ASP A 86 -7.74 6.42 11.00
C ASP A 86 -9.15 6.80 10.57
N THR A 87 -9.37 6.93 9.27
CA THR A 87 -10.69 7.23 8.70
C THR A 87 -11.65 6.06 8.90
N VAL A 88 -11.17 4.82 8.72
CA VAL A 88 -11.93 3.59 9.03
C VAL A 88 -12.34 3.59 10.50
N GLN A 89 -11.42 3.85 11.43
CA GLN A 89 -11.73 3.89 12.86
C GLN A 89 -12.78 4.94 13.20
N ARG A 90 -12.66 6.16 12.63
CA ARG A 90 -13.64 7.24 12.79
C ARG A 90 -15.00 6.83 12.25
N ILE A 91 -15.05 6.25 11.05
CA ILE A 91 -16.29 5.80 10.41
C ILE A 91 -16.96 4.67 11.21
N LEU A 92 -16.21 3.66 11.66
CA LEU A 92 -16.75 2.60 12.52
C LEU A 92 -17.26 3.13 13.86
N THR A 93 -16.65 4.19 14.40
CA THR A 93 -17.15 4.87 15.60
C THR A 93 -18.46 5.59 15.32
N LYS A 94 -18.54 6.30 14.19
CA LYS A 94 -19.75 6.97 13.76
C LYS A 94 -20.90 5.98 13.51
N PHE A 95 -20.63 4.86 12.83
CA PHE A 95 -21.61 3.80 12.63
C PHE A 95 -22.07 3.14 13.93
N ALA A 96 -21.21 3.04 14.94
CA ALA A 96 -21.62 2.58 16.26
C ALA A 96 -22.56 3.58 16.95
N TYR A 97 -22.26 4.88 16.85
CA TYR A 97 -23.09 5.96 17.40
C TYR A 97 -24.46 6.03 16.72
N GLU A 98 -24.49 5.96 15.39
CA GLU A 98 -25.72 5.96 14.57
C GLU A 98 -26.44 4.60 14.58
N SER A 99 -26.03 3.66 15.42
CA SER A 99 -26.67 2.35 15.58
C SER A 99 -26.69 1.46 14.32
N PHE A 100 -25.84 1.72 13.33
CA PHE A 100 -25.63 0.80 12.20
C PHE A 100 -24.93 -0.49 12.61
N LEU A 101 -24.04 -0.40 13.60
CA LEU A 101 -23.30 -1.54 14.11
C LEU A 101 -23.11 -1.45 15.61
N THR A 102 -22.71 -2.55 16.21
CA THR A 102 -22.10 -2.57 17.55
C THR A 102 -20.66 -3.02 17.40
N LYS A 103 -19.77 -2.46 18.21
CA LYS A 103 -18.36 -2.83 18.21
C LYS A 103 -17.84 -3.05 19.62
N ARG A 104 -16.98 -4.05 19.78
CA ARG A 104 -16.25 -4.35 21.01
C ARG A 104 -14.77 -4.55 20.68
N LYS A 105 -13.87 -4.00 21.49
CA LYS A 105 -12.44 -4.30 21.37
C LYS A 105 -12.19 -5.71 21.90
N ILE A 106 -11.50 -6.52 21.11
CA ILE A 106 -11.13 -7.88 21.50
C ILE A 106 -9.62 -8.06 21.40
N ARG A 107 -9.09 -8.85 22.35
CA ARG A 107 -7.73 -9.34 22.36
C ARG A 107 -7.79 -10.83 22.56
N ASP A 108 -7.49 -11.57 21.50
CA ASP A 108 -7.58 -13.03 21.46
C ASP A 108 -6.20 -13.58 21.04
N GLY A 109 -5.37 -13.88 22.03
CA GLY A 109 -3.97 -14.25 21.83
C GLY A 109 -3.17 -13.17 21.09
N ARG A 110 -2.72 -13.48 19.86
CA ARG A 110 -1.99 -12.55 18.97
C ARG A 110 -2.92 -11.64 18.15
N PHE A 111 -4.23 -11.87 18.17
CA PHE A 111 -5.20 -11.04 17.47
C PHE A 111 -5.61 -9.86 18.34
N GLN A 112 -5.38 -8.64 17.85
CA GLN A 112 -5.91 -7.40 18.43
C GLN A 112 -6.78 -6.72 17.37
N GLY A 113 -8.09 -6.63 17.64
CA GLY A 113 -9.04 -6.15 16.64
C GLY A 113 -10.39 -5.77 17.25
N LEU A 114 -11.40 -5.70 16.39
CA LEU A 114 -12.76 -5.36 16.72
C LEU A 114 -13.65 -6.56 16.46
N GLU A 115 -14.51 -6.87 17.42
CA GLU A 115 -15.69 -7.68 17.22
C GLU A 115 -16.82 -6.74 16.83
N VAL A 116 -17.38 -6.93 15.64
CA VAL A 116 -18.40 -6.07 15.04
C VAL A 116 -19.66 -6.91 14.79
N ASN A 117 -20.82 -6.32 15.05
CA ASN A 117 -22.11 -6.90 14.68
C ASN A 117 -22.96 -5.83 14.00
N LEU A 118 -23.33 -6.09 12.74
CA LEU A 118 -24.17 -5.19 11.93
C LEU A 118 -25.64 -5.35 12.32
N LYS A 119 -26.30 -4.23 12.64
CA LYS A 119 -27.72 -4.25 13.01
C LYS A 119 -28.61 -4.49 11.79
N PRO A 120 -29.82 -5.05 11.97
CA PRO A 120 -30.80 -5.28 10.89
C PRO A 120 -31.13 -4.06 10.03
N VAL A 121 -30.94 -2.84 10.56
CA VAL A 121 -31.10 -1.57 9.82
C VAL A 121 -30.26 -1.54 8.54
N CYS A 122 -29.10 -2.21 8.53
CA CYS A 122 -28.22 -2.33 7.37
C CYS A 122 -28.83 -3.14 6.20
N ASN A 123 -29.84 -4.01 6.45
CA ASN A 123 -30.55 -4.70 5.36
C ASN A 123 -31.33 -3.73 4.47
N HIS A 124 -31.78 -2.59 5.02
CA HIS A 124 -32.48 -1.57 4.24
C HIS A 124 -31.53 -0.80 3.32
N TYR A 125 -30.24 -0.73 3.66
CA TYR A 125 -29.21 -0.10 2.84
C TYR A 125 -28.93 -0.88 1.55
N GLN A 126 -28.87 -2.22 1.63
CA GLN A 126 -28.67 -3.06 0.44
C GLN A 126 -29.82 -2.92 -0.56
N ASN A 127 -31.05 -2.83 -0.05
CA ASN A 127 -32.24 -2.55 -0.86
C ASN A 127 -32.26 -1.11 -1.40
N PHE A 128 -31.63 -0.15 -0.72
CA PHE A 128 -31.51 1.22 -1.20
C PHE A 128 -30.54 1.33 -2.38
N ILE A 129 -29.34 0.76 -2.28
CA ILE A 129 -28.35 0.74 -3.37
C ILE A 129 -28.91 0.07 -4.63
N LEU A 130 -29.57 -1.10 -4.47
CA LEU A 130 -30.14 -1.84 -5.60
C LEU A 130 -31.27 -1.07 -6.31
N ASN A 131 -32.00 -0.22 -5.59
CA ASN A 131 -33.07 0.59 -6.15
C ASN A 131 -32.58 1.90 -6.78
N GLU A 132 -31.51 2.53 -6.27
CA GLU A 132 -30.89 3.70 -6.92
C GLU A 132 -30.17 3.35 -8.23
N ALA A 133 -29.58 2.15 -8.32
CA ALA A 133 -28.97 1.65 -9.56
C ALA A 133 -29.97 1.43 -10.71
N SER A 134 -31.28 1.44 -10.44
CA SER A 134 -32.35 1.21 -11.42
C SER A 134 -32.89 2.50 -12.07
N VAL A 135 -32.48 3.70 -11.63
CA VAL A 135 -33.11 4.98 -12.04
C VAL A 135 -32.14 5.97 -12.73
N ALA A 136 -30.91 5.60 -13.07
CA ALA A 136 -29.98 6.50 -13.78
C ALA A 136 -29.58 5.97 -15.18
N PRO A 137 -29.78 6.73 -16.27
CA PRO A 137 -29.23 6.39 -17.58
C PRO A 137 -27.77 6.84 -17.70
N ALA A 138 -26.95 5.96 -18.28
CA ALA A 138 -25.68 6.18 -18.97
C ALA A 138 -24.63 7.16 -18.36
N ALA A 139 -23.54 6.58 -17.83
CA ALA A 139 -22.13 6.91 -18.11
C ALA A 139 -21.21 6.72 -16.89
N VAL A 140 -20.84 5.46 -16.59
CA VAL A 140 -19.49 5.10 -16.11
C VAL A 140 -19.22 3.67 -16.58
N THR A 141 -18.59 3.52 -17.75
CA THR A 141 -17.96 2.26 -18.14
C THR A 141 -16.71 2.06 -17.30
N GLY A 142 -16.68 1.03 -16.45
CA GLY A 142 -15.45 0.68 -15.72
C GLY A 142 -15.61 -0.10 -14.42
N PHE A 143 -16.64 -0.94 -14.27
CA PHE A 143 -16.64 -1.97 -13.23
C PHE A 143 -17.22 -3.24 -13.85
N GLN A 144 -16.37 -4.24 -14.08
CA GLN A 144 -16.81 -5.60 -14.40
C GLN A 144 -17.24 -6.29 -13.09
N PRO A 145 -18.52 -6.61 -12.90
CA PRO A 145 -19.01 -7.33 -11.74
C PRO A 145 -18.98 -8.83 -12.07
N SER A 146 -17.83 -9.49 -11.95
CA SER A 146 -17.78 -10.95 -12.09
C SER A 146 -16.68 -11.69 -11.32
N ILE A 147 -15.81 -11.01 -10.55
CA ILE A 147 -14.70 -11.70 -9.85
C ILE A 147 -15.03 -12.02 -8.37
N VAL A 148 -16.06 -11.42 -7.77
CA VAL A 148 -16.21 -11.47 -6.30
C VAL A 148 -17.18 -12.56 -5.78
N SER A 149 -17.80 -13.37 -6.63
CA SER A 149 -18.62 -14.51 -6.15
C SER A 149 -17.83 -15.80 -5.90
N SER A 150 -16.51 -15.80 -6.06
CA SER A 150 -15.67 -17.01 -5.87
C SER A 150 -14.67 -16.92 -4.70
N ILE A 151 -14.67 -15.84 -3.90
CA ILE A 151 -13.62 -15.60 -2.88
C ILE A 151 -14.03 -16.07 -1.48
N ASN A 152 -15.26 -16.54 -1.27
CA ASN A 152 -15.72 -17.02 0.05
C ASN A 152 -15.22 -18.42 0.45
N ASN A 153 -14.02 -18.81 -0.01
CA ASN A 153 -13.23 -19.94 0.46
C ASN A 153 -11.76 -19.79 -0.01
N SER A 154 -11.01 -18.74 0.38
CA SER A 154 -9.64 -18.60 -0.13
C SER A 154 -8.67 -19.51 0.63
N THR A 155 -8.36 -20.65 0.01
CA THR A 155 -7.20 -21.52 0.27
C THR A 155 -5.85 -20.78 0.15
N TYR A 156 -5.84 -19.56 -0.39
CA TYR A 156 -4.65 -18.80 -0.78
C TYR A 156 -4.07 -17.88 0.30
N SER A 157 -2.74 -17.79 0.36
CA SER A 157 -2.00 -16.85 1.22
C SER A 157 -2.20 -15.38 0.82
N GLU A 158 -1.91 -14.45 1.73
CA GLU A 158 -1.98 -13.00 1.47
C GLU A 158 -1.06 -12.59 0.30
N GLU A 159 0.12 -13.22 0.20
CA GLU A 159 1.07 -13.00 -0.89
C GLU A 159 0.53 -13.50 -2.23
N ALA A 160 -0.19 -14.63 -2.24
CA ALA A 160 -0.86 -15.14 -3.43
C ALA A 160 -1.93 -14.16 -3.92
N LEU A 161 -2.72 -13.57 -3.03
CA LEU A 161 -3.74 -12.58 -3.40
C LEU A 161 -3.11 -11.32 -4.01
N LYS A 162 -2.00 -10.84 -3.45
CA LYS A 162 -1.25 -9.69 -4.01
C LYS A 162 -0.76 -9.96 -5.43
N ILE A 163 -0.23 -11.17 -5.67
CA ILE A 163 0.27 -11.55 -7.01
C ILE A 163 -0.89 -11.72 -8.00
N LEU A 164 -2.01 -12.29 -7.57
CA LEU A 164 -3.20 -12.50 -8.42
C LEU A 164 -3.94 -11.20 -8.77
N ALA A 165 -3.77 -10.15 -7.97
CA ALA A 165 -4.35 -8.84 -8.23
C ALA A 165 -3.65 -8.06 -9.36
N VAL A 166 -2.41 -8.46 -9.71
CA VAL A 166 -1.63 -7.81 -10.77
C VAL A 166 -2.25 -8.12 -12.13
N THR A 167 -2.64 -7.07 -12.86
CA THR A 167 -3.22 -7.20 -14.21
C THR A 167 -2.16 -7.08 -15.30
N ASP A 168 -2.50 -7.46 -16.54
CA ASP A 168 -1.61 -7.29 -17.68
C ASP A 168 -1.29 -5.82 -17.97
N GLU A 169 -2.22 -4.89 -17.69
CA GLU A 169 -1.96 -3.45 -17.81
C GLU A 169 -0.91 -2.99 -16.80
N GLU A 170 -0.97 -3.50 -15.57
CA GLU A 170 0.03 -3.19 -14.54
C GLU A 170 1.39 -3.79 -14.90
N ILE A 171 1.44 -5.00 -15.45
CA ILE A 171 2.68 -5.62 -15.94
C ILE A 171 3.26 -4.82 -17.11
N ASN A 172 2.44 -4.43 -18.08
CA ASN A 172 2.88 -3.61 -19.22
C ASN A 172 3.41 -2.25 -18.77
N SER A 173 2.78 -1.64 -17.76
CA SER A 173 3.19 -0.33 -17.25
C SER A 173 4.43 -0.40 -16.37
N LYS A 174 4.57 -1.42 -15.51
CA LYS A 174 5.64 -1.49 -14.51
C LYS A 174 6.86 -2.28 -15.01
N TYR A 175 6.65 -3.26 -15.88
CA TYR A 175 7.66 -4.17 -16.40
C TYR A 175 7.59 -4.28 -17.94
N PRO A 176 7.80 -3.18 -18.67
CA PRO A 176 7.58 -3.14 -20.12
C PRO A 176 8.48 -4.11 -20.91
N ALA A 177 9.73 -4.31 -20.49
CA ALA A 177 10.65 -5.24 -21.15
C ALA A 177 10.24 -6.70 -20.92
N LEU A 178 9.72 -6.99 -19.72
CA LEU A 178 9.19 -8.31 -19.36
C LEU A 178 7.88 -8.62 -20.10
N ALA A 179 6.99 -7.63 -20.22
CA ALA A 179 5.79 -7.71 -21.04
C ALA A 179 6.13 -7.92 -22.52
N GLY A 180 7.13 -7.21 -23.04
CA GLY A 180 7.57 -7.30 -24.43
C GLY A 180 8.02 -8.69 -24.86
N ILE A 181 8.47 -9.53 -23.92
CA ILE A 181 8.82 -10.94 -24.18
C ILE A 181 7.65 -11.92 -23.94
N GLY A 182 6.44 -11.41 -23.68
CA GLY A 182 5.20 -12.20 -23.54
C GLY A 182 4.92 -12.74 -22.13
N PHE A 183 5.51 -12.14 -21.08
CA PHE A 183 5.16 -12.47 -19.71
C PHE A 183 3.93 -11.67 -19.26
N GLY A 184 2.91 -12.34 -18.70
CA GLY A 184 1.65 -11.71 -18.28
C GLY A 184 1.07 -12.28 -16.99
N ALA A 185 -0.15 -11.86 -16.68
CA ALA A 185 -0.89 -12.22 -15.47
C ALA A 185 -1.17 -13.73 -15.40
N ASP A 186 -1.38 -14.38 -16.55
CA ASP A 186 -1.58 -15.84 -16.62
C ASP A 186 -0.40 -16.63 -16.03
N GLN A 187 0.82 -16.15 -16.24
CA GLN A 187 2.05 -16.76 -15.77
C GLN A 187 2.15 -16.59 -14.24
N LEU A 188 1.75 -15.43 -13.72
CA LEU A 188 1.63 -15.19 -12.28
C LEU A 188 0.59 -16.11 -11.63
N GLN A 189 -0.58 -16.29 -12.26
CA GLN A 189 -1.59 -17.22 -11.79
C GLN A 189 -1.06 -18.66 -11.74
N GLN A 190 -0.31 -19.09 -12.76
CA GLN A 190 0.31 -20.42 -12.79
C GLN A 190 1.37 -20.60 -11.69
N ILE A 191 2.17 -19.56 -11.43
CA ILE A 191 3.16 -19.55 -10.35
C ILE A 191 2.47 -19.68 -8.99
N VAL A 192 1.43 -18.88 -8.74
CA VAL A 192 0.65 -18.91 -7.50
C VAL A 192 -0.01 -20.28 -7.31
N LYS A 193 -0.74 -20.81 -8.30
CA LYS A 193 -1.38 -22.14 -8.22
C LYS A 193 -0.41 -23.26 -7.86
N LYS A 194 0.84 -23.19 -8.33
CA LYS A 194 1.86 -24.22 -8.05
C LYS A 194 2.59 -24.03 -6.72
N ARG A 195 2.73 -22.78 -6.25
CA ARG A 195 3.56 -22.43 -5.11
C ARG A 195 2.80 -22.08 -3.85
N ASP A 196 1.52 -21.80 -3.93
CA ASP A 196 0.69 -21.55 -2.75
C ASP A 196 0.36 -22.88 -2.04
N LYS A 197 1.41 -23.44 -1.43
CA LYS A 197 1.39 -24.65 -0.62
C LYS A 197 2.22 -24.36 0.64
N PRO A 198 1.84 -24.91 1.80
CA PRO A 198 2.60 -24.69 3.03
C PRO A 198 4.07 -25.08 2.81
N ARG A 199 4.99 -24.15 3.09
CA ARG A 199 6.47 -24.19 2.88
C ARG A 199 7.03 -23.64 1.57
N LYS A 200 6.22 -23.20 0.61
CA LYS A 200 6.71 -22.54 -0.61
C LYS A 200 6.41 -21.06 -0.57
N SER A 201 7.47 -20.25 -0.54
CA SER A 201 7.32 -18.80 -0.41
C SER A 201 7.02 -18.13 -1.75
N LEU A 202 6.18 -17.08 -1.69
CA LEU A 202 5.77 -16.21 -2.78
C LEU A 202 6.30 -14.78 -2.64
N HIS A 203 6.88 -14.40 -1.49
CA HIS A 203 7.24 -13.01 -1.18
C HIS A 203 8.20 -12.35 -2.19
N MET A 204 9.10 -13.13 -2.81
CA MET A 204 10.08 -12.61 -3.77
C MET A 204 9.58 -12.56 -5.21
N VAL A 205 8.38 -13.07 -5.51
CA VAL A 205 7.92 -13.20 -6.91
C VAL A 205 7.84 -11.82 -7.57
N LEU A 206 7.22 -10.83 -6.92
CA LEU A 206 7.07 -9.49 -7.47
C LEU A 206 8.42 -8.75 -7.60
N THR A 207 9.28 -8.81 -6.57
CA THR A 207 10.63 -8.24 -6.63
C THR A 207 11.48 -8.90 -7.72
N SER A 208 11.27 -10.19 -7.98
CA SER A 208 11.96 -10.89 -9.06
C SER A 208 11.49 -10.45 -10.45
N LEU A 209 10.28 -9.90 -10.59
CA LEU A 209 9.86 -9.27 -11.84
C LEU A 209 10.63 -7.97 -12.10
N GLU A 210 10.92 -7.19 -11.05
CA GLU A 210 11.77 -5.99 -11.16
C GLU A 210 13.18 -6.37 -11.61
N PHE A 211 13.75 -7.43 -11.03
CA PHE A 211 15.04 -7.98 -11.43
C PHE A 211 15.02 -8.46 -12.89
N ALA A 212 13.98 -9.20 -13.28
CA ALA A 212 13.86 -9.71 -14.64
C ALA A 212 13.72 -8.59 -15.67
N ASN A 213 12.92 -7.56 -15.38
CA ASN A 213 12.77 -6.43 -16.27
C ASN A 213 14.10 -5.70 -16.48
N TYR A 214 14.84 -5.43 -15.40
CA TYR A 214 16.16 -4.82 -15.48
C TYR A 214 17.16 -5.68 -16.26
N GLU A 215 17.22 -6.99 -16.01
CA GLU A 215 18.16 -7.87 -16.72
C GLU A 215 17.88 -7.88 -18.23
N ILE A 216 16.60 -7.90 -18.64
CA ILE A 216 16.22 -7.84 -20.05
C ILE A 216 16.65 -6.51 -20.68
N GLU A 217 16.45 -5.39 -19.99
CA GLU A 217 16.88 -4.05 -20.46
C GLU A 217 18.41 -3.95 -20.61
N ASN A 218 19.17 -4.67 -19.78
CA ASN A 218 20.64 -4.56 -19.72
C ASN A 218 21.39 -5.71 -20.43
N GLY A 219 20.75 -6.38 -21.39
CA GLY A 219 21.40 -7.36 -22.27
C GLY A 219 21.00 -8.82 -22.06
N GLY A 220 20.00 -9.06 -21.21
CA GLY A 220 19.36 -10.36 -21.01
C GLY A 220 20.14 -11.31 -20.10
N PHE A 221 19.48 -12.41 -19.74
CA PHE A 221 20.04 -13.42 -18.84
C PHE A 221 21.21 -14.17 -19.47
N LYS A 222 22.20 -14.50 -18.64
CA LYS A 222 23.34 -15.35 -19.00
C LYS A 222 23.29 -16.69 -18.28
N ASP A 223 23.63 -17.75 -18.98
CA ASP A 223 23.81 -19.10 -18.46
C ASP A 223 25.09 -19.18 -17.58
N HIS A 224 25.23 -20.20 -16.72
CA HIS A 224 26.46 -20.54 -15.98
C HIS A 224 27.75 -20.58 -16.84
N LYS A 225 27.65 -20.74 -18.16
CA LYS A 225 28.75 -20.66 -19.14
C LYS A 225 28.94 -19.27 -19.75
N GLY A 226 28.23 -18.26 -19.26
CA GLY A 226 28.27 -16.87 -19.73
C GLY A 226 27.56 -16.62 -21.06
N LYS A 227 26.87 -17.63 -21.63
CA LYS A 227 26.13 -17.48 -22.90
C LYS A 227 24.76 -16.85 -22.68
N PRO A 228 24.25 -16.04 -23.61
CA PRO A 228 22.90 -15.48 -23.52
C PRO A 228 21.85 -16.61 -23.53
N VAL A 229 20.84 -16.48 -22.68
CA VAL A 229 19.72 -17.42 -22.60
C VAL A 229 18.81 -17.23 -23.81
N GLU A 230 18.70 -18.26 -24.66
CA GLU A 230 17.91 -18.21 -25.92
C GLU A 230 16.41 -17.96 -25.69
N LYS A 231 15.85 -18.40 -24.56
CA LYS A 231 14.43 -18.25 -24.22
C LYS A 231 14.25 -17.61 -22.84
N PRO A 232 14.41 -16.27 -22.73
CA PRO A 232 14.33 -15.56 -21.45
C PRO A 232 12.99 -15.77 -20.72
N LEU A 233 11.87 -15.74 -21.44
CA LEU A 233 10.53 -15.97 -20.88
C LEU A 233 10.43 -17.32 -20.16
N GLY A 234 10.87 -18.38 -20.84
CA GLY A 234 10.86 -19.74 -20.30
C GLY A 234 11.76 -19.89 -19.09
N TYR A 235 12.93 -19.24 -19.12
CA TYR A 235 13.86 -19.23 -17.99
C TYR A 235 13.26 -18.53 -16.76
N ILE A 236 12.74 -17.31 -16.92
CA ILE A 236 12.11 -16.53 -15.84
C ILE A 236 10.95 -17.31 -15.25
N PHE A 237 10.04 -17.80 -16.11
CA PHE A 237 8.89 -18.55 -15.67
C PHE A 237 9.30 -19.80 -14.87
N GLN A 238 10.25 -20.60 -15.36
CA GLN A 238 10.71 -21.80 -14.64
C GLN A 238 11.42 -21.47 -13.33
N ALA A 239 12.23 -20.41 -13.28
CA ALA A 239 12.90 -19.98 -12.07
C ALA A 239 11.91 -19.54 -10.98
N LEU A 240 10.92 -18.71 -11.35
CA LEU A 240 9.85 -18.31 -10.45
C LEU A 240 8.98 -19.50 -10.04
N LEU A 241 8.67 -20.41 -10.95
CA LEU A 241 7.86 -21.59 -10.67
C LEU A 241 8.55 -22.55 -9.69
N ARG A 242 9.87 -22.76 -9.84
CA ARG A 242 10.66 -23.71 -9.05
C ARG A 242 11.17 -23.10 -7.73
N PHE A 243 11.74 -21.91 -7.78
CA PHE A 243 12.40 -21.27 -6.64
C PHE A 243 11.57 -20.15 -6.02
N GLY A 244 10.70 -19.50 -6.80
CA GLY A 244 9.88 -18.37 -6.33
C GLY A 244 10.66 -17.08 -6.18
N ARG A 245 11.87 -17.05 -6.71
CA ARG A 245 12.76 -15.89 -6.74
C ARG A 245 13.70 -15.98 -7.93
N LEU A 246 14.18 -14.83 -8.38
CA LEU A 246 15.37 -14.66 -9.19
C LEU A 246 16.48 -14.06 -8.33
N ASP A 247 17.72 -14.32 -8.72
CA ASP A 247 18.87 -13.70 -8.08
C ASP A 247 18.94 -12.21 -8.46
N LYS A 248 19.45 -11.39 -7.54
CA LYS A 248 19.58 -9.94 -7.76
C LYS A 248 20.60 -9.69 -8.89
N PRO A 249 20.23 -8.99 -9.96
CA PRO A 249 21.15 -8.60 -11.02
C PRO A 249 22.31 -7.77 -10.52
N GLU A 250 23.46 -7.91 -11.19
CA GLU A 250 24.61 -7.04 -10.95
C GLU A 250 24.27 -5.62 -11.42
N GLY A 251 24.49 -4.62 -10.56
CA GLY A 251 24.16 -3.22 -10.86
C GLY A 251 22.70 -2.82 -10.60
N PHE A 252 21.81 -3.76 -10.24
CA PHE A 252 20.43 -3.40 -9.88
C PHE A 252 20.39 -2.57 -8.60
N LYS A 253 19.91 -1.34 -8.73
CA LYS A 253 19.58 -0.45 -7.62
C LYS A 253 18.07 -0.35 -7.49
N THR A 254 17.58 -0.51 -6.26
CA THR A 254 16.16 -0.29 -5.95
C THR A 254 15.78 1.17 -6.20
N ALA A 255 14.49 1.45 -6.39
CA ALA A 255 14.00 2.82 -6.56
C ALA A 255 14.38 3.73 -5.37
N GLU A 256 14.45 3.15 -4.17
CA GLU A 256 14.89 3.85 -2.95
C GLU A 256 16.38 4.21 -3.00
N GLU A 257 17.23 3.26 -3.39
CA GLU A 257 18.68 3.50 -3.58
C GLU A 257 18.94 4.55 -4.67
N GLN A 258 18.20 4.50 -5.78
CA GLN A 258 18.31 5.51 -6.85
C GLN A 258 17.87 6.90 -6.39
N ALA A 259 16.79 6.98 -5.60
CA ALA A 259 16.31 8.24 -5.05
C ALA A 259 17.31 8.82 -4.03
N ALA A 260 17.95 7.97 -3.23
CA ALA A 260 19.01 8.37 -2.30
C ALA A 260 20.23 8.92 -3.05
N ASP A 261 20.71 8.21 -4.07
CA ASP A 261 21.85 8.66 -4.89
C ASP A 261 21.54 9.99 -5.59
N ALA A 262 20.34 10.14 -6.16
CA ALA A 262 19.92 11.38 -6.79
C ALA A 262 19.78 12.54 -5.78
N ALA A 263 19.33 12.25 -4.55
CA ALA A 263 19.28 13.24 -3.48
C ALA A 263 20.68 13.67 -3.04
N GLU A 264 21.62 12.73 -2.94
CA GLU A 264 23.02 13.01 -2.63
C GLU A 264 23.68 13.89 -3.71
N GLU A 265 23.47 13.56 -4.99
CA GLU A 265 24.03 14.36 -6.09
C GLU A 265 23.39 15.76 -6.14
N ARG A 266 22.08 15.87 -5.92
CA ARG A 266 21.42 17.19 -5.78
C ARG A 266 22.04 18.00 -4.64
N LEU A 267 22.29 17.37 -3.50
CA LEU A 267 22.90 18.02 -2.35
C LEU A 267 24.36 18.42 -2.64
N ARG A 268 25.10 17.63 -3.40
CA ARG A 268 26.44 17.96 -3.88
C ARG A 268 26.42 19.18 -4.79
N VAL A 269 25.53 19.21 -5.79
CA VAL A 269 25.35 20.36 -6.70
C VAL A 269 24.98 21.62 -5.93
N LEU A 270 24.06 21.52 -4.96
CA LEU A 270 23.67 22.64 -4.11
C LEU A 270 24.83 23.15 -3.25
N LYS A 271 25.63 22.24 -2.66
CA LYS A 271 26.84 22.62 -1.90
C LYS A 271 27.86 23.31 -2.79
N GLU A 272 28.05 22.83 -4.02
CA GLU A 272 28.98 23.44 -4.97
C GLU A 272 28.50 24.82 -5.43
N ALA A 273 27.20 24.97 -5.73
CA ALA A 273 26.60 26.26 -6.06
C ALA A 273 26.76 27.28 -4.93
N LYS A 274 26.47 26.88 -3.68
CA LYS A 274 26.71 27.73 -2.49
C LYS A 274 28.18 28.10 -2.32
N LYS A 275 29.09 27.16 -2.58
CA LYS A 275 30.53 27.45 -2.51
C LYS A 275 30.92 28.49 -3.55
N ARG A 276 30.43 28.38 -4.79
CA ARG A 276 30.69 29.36 -5.85
C ARG A 276 30.11 30.74 -5.53
N GLU A 277 28.90 30.78 -4.97
CA GLU A 277 28.29 32.02 -4.52
C GLU A 277 29.13 32.69 -3.42
N MET A 278 29.55 31.91 -2.42
CA MET A 278 30.44 32.39 -1.35
C MET A 278 31.77 32.89 -1.92
N ASP A 279 32.39 32.16 -2.85
CA ASP A 279 33.65 32.56 -3.46
C ASP A 279 33.50 33.86 -4.27
N ALA A 280 32.40 34.04 -5.01
CA ALA A 280 32.10 35.28 -5.73
C ALA A 280 31.87 36.48 -4.78
N GLN A 281 31.15 36.29 -3.68
CA GLN A 281 30.95 37.35 -2.70
C GLN A 281 32.27 37.75 -2.00
N TYR A 282 33.17 36.79 -1.79
CA TYR A 282 34.51 37.07 -1.28
C TYR A 282 35.33 37.90 -2.27
N GLU A 283 35.29 37.58 -3.55
CA GLU A 283 35.98 38.35 -4.60
C GLU A 283 35.46 39.78 -4.70
N ILE A 284 34.14 39.97 -4.65
CA ILE A 284 33.53 41.31 -4.61
C ILE A 284 34.04 42.09 -3.39
N TRP A 285 34.02 41.47 -2.21
CA TRP A 285 34.52 42.11 -1.00
C TRP A 285 36.01 42.48 -1.09
N LEU A 286 36.85 41.60 -1.67
CA LEU A 286 38.26 41.90 -1.88
C LEU A 286 38.48 43.11 -2.80
N LEU A 287 37.64 43.29 -3.83
CA LEU A 287 37.71 44.43 -4.74
C LEU A 287 37.23 45.73 -4.08
N GLU A 288 36.28 45.64 -3.16
CA GLU A 288 35.77 46.78 -2.37
C GLU A 288 36.72 47.18 -1.22
N LEU A 289 37.66 46.31 -0.84
CA LEU A 289 38.56 46.54 0.29
C LEU A 289 39.66 47.54 -0.08
N SER A 290 39.75 48.65 0.65
CA SER A 290 40.83 49.62 0.47
C SER A 290 42.18 49.08 0.98
N ALA A 291 43.29 49.68 0.53
CA ALA A 291 44.63 49.27 0.96
C ALA A 291 44.85 49.45 2.48
N GLU A 292 44.28 50.51 3.05
CA GLU A 292 44.37 50.83 4.48
C GLU A 292 43.60 49.80 5.32
N GLU A 293 42.36 49.49 4.94
CA GLU A 293 41.54 48.47 5.63
C GLU A 293 42.15 47.07 5.52
N ARG A 294 42.78 46.77 4.37
CA ARG A 294 43.48 45.50 4.17
C ARG A 294 44.67 45.37 5.12
N GLU A 295 45.47 46.41 5.28
CA GLU A 295 46.60 46.41 6.22
C GLU A 295 46.13 46.34 7.68
N GLU A 296 45.04 47.04 8.04
CA GLU A 296 44.45 46.97 9.37
C GLU A 296 44.00 45.54 9.70
N ILE A 297 43.29 44.87 8.78
CA ILE A 297 42.87 43.47 8.97
C ILE A 297 44.10 42.56 9.09
N LEU A 298 45.09 42.69 8.21
CA LEU A 298 46.30 41.88 8.23
C LEU A 298 47.18 42.13 9.47
N SER A 299 47.07 43.29 10.14
CA SER A 299 47.79 43.56 11.39
C SER A 299 47.35 42.63 12.54
N THR A 300 46.12 42.12 12.49
CA THR A 300 45.56 41.20 13.49
C THR A 300 45.94 39.72 13.25
N LYS A 301 46.70 39.47 12.18
CA LYS A 301 47.07 38.14 11.72
C LYS A 301 48.07 37.46 12.64
N LYS A 302 47.83 36.16 12.91
CA LYS A 302 48.81 35.32 13.60
C LYS A 302 49.93 34.88 12.65
N ILE A 303 51.16 34.85 13.17
CA ILE A 303 52.36 34.45 12.43
C ILE A 303 52.17 33.04 11.83
N GLY A 304 52.51 32.88 10.54
CA GLY A 304 52.52 31.58 9.84
C GLY A 304 51.31 31.28 8.94
N ILE A 305 50.27 32.12 8.91
CA ILE A 305 49.13 31.97 7.99
C ILE A 305 49.42 32.73 6.68
N PRO A 306 49.05 32.28 5.48
CA PRO A 306 49.12 33.11 4.26
C PRO A 306 48.06 34.25 4.28
N ASP A 307 48.37 35.41 3.69
CA ASP A 307 47.47 36.58 3.68
C ASP A 307 46.10 36.26 3.09
N ASP A 308 46.06 35.59 1.94
CA ASP A 308 44.81 35.24 1.24
C ASP A 308 43.92 34.28 2.05
N VAL A 309 44.54 33.35 2.79
CA VAL A 309 43.82 32.41 3.66
C VAL A 309 43.28 33.14 4.88
N PHE A 310 44.04 34.10 5.43
CA PHE A 310 43.60 34.90 6.57
C PHE A 310 42.44 35.82 6.19
N LEU A 311 42.54 36.54 5.06
CA LEU A 311 41.49 37.44 4.55
C LEU A 311 40.19 36.68 4.26
N LYS A 312 40.26 35.50 3.64
CA LYS A 312 39.07 34.67 3.38
C LYS A 312 38.40 34.16 4.65
N ASN A 313 39.18 33.82 5.67
CA ASN A 313 38.65 33.42 6.97
C ASN A 313 38.07 34.60 7.75
N TYR A 314 38.70 35.76 7.69
CA TYR A 314 38.21 37.00 8.29
C TYR A 314 36.86 37.40 7.67
N TRP A 315 36.78 37.46 6.35
CA TRP A 315 35.55 37.74 5.62
C TRP A 315 34.44 36.74 5.95
N ARG A 316 34.75 35.43 5.97
CA ARG A 316 33.75 34.41 6.33
C ARG A 316 33.15 34.65 7.72
N LYS A 317 34.01 34.90 8.71
CA LYS A 317 33.62 35.00 10.11
C LYS A 317 32.99 36.34 10.49
N HIS A 318 33.47 37.43 9.91
CA HIS A 318 33.09 38.78 10.32
C HIS A 318 32.12 39.45 9.34
N ILE A 319 32.01 38.98 8.11
CA ILE A 319 31.23 39.65 7.05
C ILE A 319 30.13 38.73 6.51
N TYR A 320 30.48 37.52 6.06
CA TYR A 320 29.52 36.57 5.51
C TYR A 320 28.56 36.00 6.58
N GLU A 321 29.08 35.64 7.75
CA GLU A 321 28.25 35.14 8.87
C GLU A 321 27.37 36.24 9.49
N GLN A 322 27.81 37.50 9.50
CA GLN A 322 27.03 38.64 10.05
C GLN A 322 25.91 39.12 9.12
N LYS A 323 26.08 39.04 7.79
CA LYS A 323 25.07 39.49 6.81
C LYS A 323 23.93 38.49 6.54
N GLY A 324 23.93 37.31 7.18
CA GLY A 324 22.82 36.34 7.07
C GLY A 324 23.19 34.89 6.80
N GLY A 325 24.44 34.46 7.04
CA GLY A 325 24.86 33.06 6.87
C GLY A 325 24.49 32.11 8.02
N SER A 326 24.08 32.62 9.18
CA SER A 326 23.71 31.81 10.36
C SER A 326 22.20 31.78 10.58
N ASN A 327 21.52 30.89 9.87
CA ASN A 327 20.27 30.31 10.36
C ASN A 327 20.38 28.78 10.29
N ALA A 328 21.33 28.23 11.06
CA ALA A 328 21.48 26.79 11.28
C ALA A 328 22.35 26.50 12.52
N ARG A 329 21.94 27.04 13.68
CA ARG A 329 22.31 26.49 14.99
C ARG A 329 21.17 26.73 15.99
N ALA A 330 20.12 25.93 15.85
CA ALA A 330 19.21 25.49 16.90
C ALA A 330 18.52 24.22 16.39
#